data_AF-A0A358J0G9-F1
#
_entry.id   AF-A0A358J0G9-F1
#
_cell.length_a   1.000
_cell.length_b   1.000
_cell.length_c   1.000
_cell.angle_alpha   90.00
_cell.angle_beta   90.00
_cell.angle_gamma   90.00
#
_symmetry.space_group_name_H-M   'P 1'
#
loop_
_entity.id
_entity.type
_entity.pdbx_description
1 polymer ?
#
loop_
_entity_poly.entity_id
_entity_poly.type
_entity_poly.pdbx_seq_one_letter_code
_entity_poly.pdbx_strand_id
1 'polypeptide(L)'
;MVFGTQSPADALRSPIAHTILEQCATKIFLPNAHGQARDYVEGFGLSEEEFRLIRDELTPESHRFLVKQGHDSVVVELDLKGLDDALAVLSGRSETVALLDRLRAETGDDYADWRGPFHSQRRLT
;
A
#
# COMPACT_ATOMS: atom_id res chain seq x y z
N MET A 1 9.18 -14.01 4.36
CA MET A 1 8.42 -13.97 3.08
C MET A 1 7.25 -13.02 3.28
N VAL A 2 6.91 -12.22 2.28
CA VAL A 2 5.77 -11.29 2.32
C VAL A 2 4.91 -11.54 1.10
N PHE A 3 3.60 -11.67 1.30
CA PHE A 3 2.60 -11.81 0.24
C PHE A 3 1.74 -10.56 0.21
N GLY A 4 1.48 -10.04 -1.00
CA GLY A 4 0.60 -8.90 -1.21
C GLY A 4 -0.42 -9.22 -2.31
N THR A 5 -1.66 -8.82 -2.11
CA THR A 5 -2.75 -8.95 -3.09
C THR A 5 -3.64 -7.73 -3.05
N GLN A 6 -4.21 -7.37 -4.19
CA GLN A 6 -5.33 -6.42 -4.28
C GLN A 6 -6.69 -7.14 -4.45
N SER A 7 -6.67 -8.47 -4.57
CA SER A 7 -7.85 -9.32 -4.68
C SER A 7 -7.86 -10.33 -3.51
N PRO A 8 -8.55 -9.99 -2.41
CA PRO A 8 -8.71 -10.88 -1.25
C PRO A 8 -9.33 -12.23 -1.66
N ALA A 9 -10.37 -12.19 -2.51
CA ALA A 9 -11.04 -13.39 -3.00
C ALA A 9 -10.11 -14.32 -3.80
N ASP A 10 -9.22 -13.79 -4.63
CA ASP A 10 -8.28 -14.64 -5.39
C ASP A 10 -7.24 -15.30 -4.49
N ALA A 11 -6.78 -14.58 -3.47
CA ALA A 11 -5.87 -15.15 -2.48
C ALA A 11 -6.52 -16.31 -1.72
N LEU A 12 -7.80 -16.19 -1.36
CA LEU A 12 -8.56 -17.25 -0.67
C LEU A 12 -8.89 -18.44 -1.58
N ARG A 13 -9.06 -18.22 -2.89
CA ARG A 13 -9.27 -19.31 -3.88
C ARG A 13 -8.00 -20.05 -4.26
N SER A 14 -6.83 -19.58 -3.82
CA SER A 14 -5.54 -20.21 -4.12
C SER A 14 -5.49 -21.64 -3.58
N PRO A 15 -4.94 -22.62 -4.33
CA PRO A 15 -4.73 -23.98 -3.83
C PRO A 15 -3.87 -24.07 -2.56
N ILE A 16 -3.06 -23.03 -2.31
CA ILE A 16 -2.18 -22.91 -1.15
C ILE A 16 -2.69 -21.88 -0.12
N ALA A 17 -3.94 -21.41 -0.23
CA ALA A 17 -4.50 -20.38 0.64
C ALA A 17 -4.40 -20.78 2.12
N HIS A 18 -4.82 -22.00 2.45
CA HIS A 18 -4.77 -22.52 3.82
C HIS A 18 -3.34 -22.46 4.39
N THR A 19 -2.35 -22.96 3.65
CA THR A 19 -0.95 -22.92 4.05
C THR A 19 -0.46 -21.48 4.25
N ILE A 20 -0.81 -20.55 3.36
CA ILE A 20 -0.41 -19.14 3.49
C ILE A 20 -1.07 -18.53 4.73
N LEU A 21 -2.37 -18.73 4.94
CA LEU A 21 -3.11 -18.13 6.05
C LEU A 21 -2.61 -18.61 7.41
N GLU A 22 -2.29 -19.90 7.53
CA GLU A 22 -1.74 -20.52 8.74
C GLU A 22 -0.30 -20.09 9.02
N GLN A 23 0.54 -20.02 7.98
CA GLN A 23 1.96 -19.66 8.15
C GLN A 23 2.18 -18.14 8.26
N CYS A 24 1.20 -17.32 7.87
CA CYS A 24 1.26 -15.86 8.04
C CYS A 24 0.74 -15.45 9.41
N ALA A 25 1.65 -15.40 10.39
CA ALA A 25 1.37 -14.93 11.75
C ALA A 25 0.87 -13.47 11.79
N THR A 26 1.44 -12.60 10.93
CA THR A 26 1.06 -11.19 10.81
C THR A 26 0.26 -10.97 9.54
N LYS A 27 -0.89 -10.30 9.66
CA LYS A 27 -1.72 -9.88 8.53
C LYS A 27 -1.91 -8.36 8.58
N ILE A 28 -1.78 -7.70 7.44
CA ILE A 28 -1.93 -6.24 7.31
C ILE A 28 -3.09 -6.00 6.35
N PHE A 29 -4.11 -5.27 6.83
CA PHE A 29 -5.29 -4.92 6.04
C PHE A 29 -5.37 -3.42 5.83
N LEU A 30 -5.24 -3.02 4.57
CA LEU A 30 -5.43 -1.65 4.11
C LEU A 30 -6.92 -1.35 3.92
N PRO A 31 -7.31 -0.06 3.91
CA PRO A 31 -8.69 0.35 3.64
C PRO A 31 -9.24 -0.28 2.36
N ASN A 32 -10.45 -0.86 2.43
CA ASN A 32 -11.11 -1.43 1.27
C ASN A 32 -12.63 -1.28 1.37
N ALA A 33 -13.16 -0.18 0.84
CA ALA A 33 -14.59 0.11 0.76
C ALA A 33 -15.40 -0.92 -0.05
N HIS A 34 -14.73 -1.71 -0.90
CA HIS A 34 -15.35 -2.76 -1.71
C HIS A 34 -15.19 -4.16 -1.10
N GLY A 35 -14.60 -4.25 0.09
CA GLY A 35 -14.40 -5.50 0.81
C GLY A 35 -15.71 -6.21 1.08
N GLN A 36 -15.68 -7.55 0.99
CA GLN A 36 -16.84 -8.40 1.24
C GLN A 36 -16.64 -9.20 2.53
N ALA A 37 -17.67 -9.27 3.37
CA ALA A 37 -17.60 -9.97 4.65
C ALA A 37 -17.17 -11.44 4.48
N ARG A 38 -17.64 -12.14 3.44
CA ARG A 38 -17.23 -13.53 3.15
C ARG A 38 -15.71 -13.68 2.99
N ASP A 39 -15.03 -12.68 2.45
CA ASP A 39 -13.59 -12.77 2.23
C ASP A 39 -12.86 -12.39 3.53
N TYR A 40 -13.24 -11.28 4.14
CA TYR A 40 -12.55 -10.70 5.29
C TYR A 40 -12.86 -11.39 6.63
N VAL A 41 -14.14 -11.66 6.90
CA VAL A 41 -14.61 -12.31 8.14
C VAL A 41 -14.46 -13.82 8.03
N GLU A 42 -15.11 -14.45 7.05
CA GLU A 42 -15.12 -15.91 6.94
C GLU A 42 -13.78 -16.47 6.41
N GLY A 43 -13.15 -15.78 5.45
CA GLY A 43 -11.90 -16.22 4.84
C GLY A 43 -10.64 -15.86 5.65
N PHE A 44 -10.47 -14.58 5.97
CA PHE A 44 -9.28 -14.10 6.70
C PHE A 44 -9.41 -14.14 8.23
N GLY A 45 -10.60 -14.46 8.76
CA GLY A 45 -10.82 -14.61 10.20
C GLY A 45 -10.86 -13.27 10.95
N LEU A 46 -11.30 -12.19 10.29
CA LEU A 46 -11.57 -10.94 10.99
C LEU A 46 -12.88 -11.01 11.78
N SER A 47 -12.95 -10.25 12.87
CA SER A 47 -14.23 -9.94 13.50
C SER A 47 -15.04 -8.96 12.64
N GLU A 48 -16.34 -8.88 12.90
CA GLU A 48 -17.20 -7.90 12.23
C GLU A 48 -16.75 -6.45 12.49
N GLU A 49 -16.20 -6.17 13.67
CA GLU A 49 -15.69 -4.86 14.04
C GLU A 49 -14.44 -4.49 13.24
N GLU A 50 -13.47 -5.42 13.18
CA GLU A 50 -12.25 -5.26 12.38
C GLU A 50 -12.59 -5.03 10.90
N PHE A 51 -13.56 -5.78 10.38
CA PHE A 51 -14.02 -5.61 9.01
C PHE A 51 -14.73 -4.26 8.78
N ARG A 52 -15.59 -3.83 9.70
CA ARG A 52 -16.24 -2.51 9.63
C ARG A 52 -15.21 -1.40 9.59
N LEU A 53 -14.18 -1.49 10.44
CA LEU A 53 -13.09 -0.52 10.46
C LEU A 53 -12.38 -0.44 9.09
N ILE A 54 -12.05 -1.59 8.50
CA ILE A 54 -11.37 -1.66 7.18
C ILE A 54 -12.24 -1.12 6.04
N ARG A 55 -13.56 -1.40 6.07
CA ARG A 55 -14.45 -1.05 4.96
C ARG A 55 -15.00 0.37 5.05
N ASP A 56 -15.37 0.79 6.25
CA ASP A 56 -16.24 1.96 6.45
C ASP A 56 -15.54 3.12 7.17
N GLU A 57 -14.51 2.85 8.01
CA GLU A 57 -13.89 3.89 8.85
C GLU A 57 -12.52 4.36 8.36
N LEU A 58 -11.65 3.43 7.96
CA LEU A 58 -10.34 3.79 7.46
C LEU A 58 -10.44 4.33 6.03
N THR A 59 -9.68 5.40 5.73
CA THR A 59 -9.59 5.96 4.38
C THR A 59 -8.17 5.78 3.83
N PRO A 60 -8.00 5.63 2.51
CA PRO A 60 -6.66 5.53 1.90
C PRO A 60 -5.74 6.70 2.27
N GLU A 61 -6.30 7.91 2.40
CA GLU A 61 -5.57 9.14 2.71
C GLU A 61 -5.11 9.22 4.17
N SER A 62 -5.70 8.42 5.07
CA SER A 62 -5.33 8.46 6.48
C SER A 62 -3.98 7.78 6.77
N HIS A 63 -3.43 7.04 5.80
CA HIS A 63 -2.25 6.18 5.97
C HIS A 63 -2.37 5.20 7.15
N ARG A 64 -3.61 4.82 7.50
CA ARG A 64 -3.90 3.89 8.60
C ARG A 64 -4.31 2.53 8.05
N PHE A 65 -3.96 1.49 8.78
CA PHE A 65 -4.29 0.11 8.43
C PHE A 65 -4.36 -0.75 9.70
N LEU A 66 -5.07 -1.87 9.58
CA LEU A 66 -5.16 -2.86 10.65
C LEU A 66 -3.97 -3.81 10.56
N VAL A 67 -3.27 -4.03 11.66
CA VAL A 67 -2.32 -5.12 11.84
C VAL A 67 -2.93 -6.14 12.79
N LYS A 68 -3.04 -7.39 12.34
CA LYS A 68 -3.58 -8.52 13.11
C LYS A 68 -2.52 -9.58 13.34
N GLN A 69 -2.40 -10.03 14.58
CA GLN A 69 -1.56 -11.15 15.00
C GLN A 69 -2.36 -12.05 15.95
N GLY A 70 -2.76 -13.24 15.47
CA GLY A 70 -3.64 -14.12 16.23
C GLY A 70 -4.97 -13.44 16.57
N HIS A 71 -5.24 -13.26 17.86
CA HIS A 71 -6.44 -12.59 18.36
C HIS A 71 -6.25 -11.08 18.57
N ASP A 72 -5.01 -10.59 18.53
CA ASP A 72 -4.70 -9.19 18.76
C ASP A 72 -4.74 -8.40 17.45
N SER A 73 -5.31 -7.20 17.53
CA SER A 73 -5.40 -6.27 16.41
C SER A 73 -5.15 -4.85 16.86
N VAL A 74 -4.36 -4.13 16.05
CA VAL A 74 -4.03 -2.72 16.29
C VAL A 74 -4.18 -1.93 15.00
N VAL A 75 -4.69 -0.71 15.11
CA VAL A 75 -4.66 0.26 14.01
C VAL A 75 -3.33 0.99 14.08
N VAL A 76 -2.58 0.94 12.98
CA VAL A 76 -1.27 1.59 12.85
C VAL A 76 -1.38 2.71 11.84
N GLU A 77 -0.67 3.80 12.06
CA GLU A 77 -0.50 4.91 11.11
C GLU A 77 0.93 4.88 10.56
N LEU A 78 1.05 4.93 9.23
CA LEU A 78 2.34 5.08 8.56
C LEU A 78 2.66 6.57 8.41
N ASP A 79 3.51 7.07 9.32
CA ASP A 79 4.01 8.44 9.23
C ASP A 79 5.03 8.54 8.07
N LEU A 80 4.65 9.28 7.03
CA LEU A 80 5.47 9.56 5.85
C LEU A 80 6.04 10.98 5.85
N LYS A 81 5.93 11.70 6.97
CA LYS A 81 6.39 13.09 7.07
C LYS A 81 7.87 13.20 6.73
N GLY A 82 8.19 14.13 5.82
CA GLY A 82 9.55 14.40 5.37
C GLY A 82 10.09 13.42 4.30
N LEU A 83 9.27 12.47 3.84
CA LEU A 83 9.63 11.55 2.75
C LEU A 83 9.17 12.04 1.37
N ASP A 84 8.81 13.32 1.24
CA ASP A 84 8.25 13.92 0.01
C ASP A 84 9.12 13.67 -1.23
N ASP A 85 10.45 13.66 -1.08
CA ASP A 85 11.37 13.38 -2.18
C ASP A 85 11.39 11.90 -2.55
N ALA A 86 11.46 11.00 -1.57
CA ALA A 86 11.42 9.56 -1.83
C ALA A 86 10.09 9.14 -2.47
N LEU A 87 8.97 9.66 -1.96
CA LEU A 87 7.63 9.39 -2.47
C LEU A 87 7.44 9.89 -3.90
N ALA A 88 8.02 11.03 -4.27
CA ALA A 88 7.91 11.54 -5.64
C ALA A 88 8.57 10.62 -6.68
N VAL A 89 9.56 9.82 -6.27
CA VAL A 89 10.22 8.82 -7.11
C VAL A 89 9.47 7.49 -7.08
N LEU A 90 9.06 7.03 -5.89
CA LEU A 90 8.41 5.73 -5.71
C LEU A 90 6.93 5.72 -6.12
N SER A 91 6.28 6.88 -6.14
CA SER A 91 4.85 7.07 -6.44
C SER A 91 4.66 7.98 -7.66
N GLY A 92 5.33 7.62 -8.76
CA GLY A 92 5.29 8.37 -10.00
C GLY A 92 3.87 8.53 -10.56
N ARG A 93 3.49 9.77 -10.85
CA ARG A 93 2.29 10.13 -11.62
C ARG A 93 2.68 10.35 -13.08
N SER A 94 1.72 10.29 -14.00
CA SER A 94 1.99 10.52 -15.43
C SER A 94 2.78 11.80 -15.68
N GLU A 95 2.45 12.87 -14.97
CA GLU A 95 3.13 14.17 -15.03
C GLU A 95 4.59 14.11 -14.56
N THR A 96 4.84 13.49 -13.39
CA THR A 96 6.20 13.39 -12.84
C THR A 96 7.06 12.41 -13.65
N VAL A 97 6.46 11.37 -14.22
CA VAL A 97 7.14 10.44 -15.13
C VAL A 97 7.55 11.17 -16.41
N ALA A 98 6.65 11.96 -17.02
CA ALA A 98 6.99 12.75 -18.20
C ALA A 98 8.07 13.81 -17.92
N LEU A 99 8.04 14.45 -16.75
CA LEU A 99 9.12 15.32 -16.29
C LEU A 99 10.45 14.56 -16.19
N LEU A 100 10.43 13.39 -15.57
CA LEU A 100 11.62 12.55 -15.41
C LEU A 100 12.19 12.12 -16.76
N ASP A 101 11.36 11.68 -17.71
CA ASP A 101 11.81 11.26 -19.05
C ASP A 101 12.50 12.41 -19.80
N ARG A 102 11.94 13.62 -19.74
CA ARG A 102 12.58 14.82 -20.31
C ARG A 102 13.93 15.10 -19.65
N LEU A 103 14.01 15.06 -18.33
CA LEU A 103 15.26 15.31 -17.61
C LEU A 103 16.32 14.26 -17.93
N ARG A 104 15.96 12.98 -18.01
CA ARG A 104 16.87 11.90 -18.39
C ARG A 104 17.44 12.09 -19.80
N ALA A 105 16.64 12.62 -20.73
CA ALA A 105 17.10 12.96 -22.08
C ALA A 105 18.06 14.17 -22.11
N GLU A 106 17.90 15.13 -21.20
CA GLU A 106 18.70 16.35 -21.13
C GLU A 106 20.01 16.17 -20.35
N THR A 107 19.97 15.44 -19.23
CA THR A 107 21.07 15.36 -18.26
C THR A 107 21.74 13.99 -18.21
N GLY A 108 21.14 12.96 -18.81
CA GLY A 108 21.58 11.57 -18.71
C GLY A 108 20.76 10.75 -17.70
N ASP A 109 20.98 9.43 -17.70
CA ASP A 109 20.16 8.47 -16.97
C ASP A 109 20.55 8.28 -15.49
N ASP A 110 21.73 8.76 -15.09
CA ASP A 110 22.21 8.59 -13.71
C ASP A 110 21.33 9.39 -12.73
N TYR A 111 20.92 8.75 -11.63
CA TYR A 111 20.18 9.39 -10.55
C TYR A 111 20.86 10.66 -10.05
N ALA A 112 22.20 10.70 -10.05
CA ALA A 112 22.94 11.88 -9.63
C ALA A 112 22.73 13.09 -10.53
N ASP A 113 22.44 12.87 -11.80
CA ASP A 113 22.33 13.93 -12.81
C ASP A 113 20.92 14.54 -12.81
N TRP A 114 19.87 13.70 -12.79
CA TRP A 114 18.49 14.19 -12.92
C TRP A 114 17.78 14.47 -11.59
N ARG A 115 18.22 13.95 -10.44
CA ARG A 115 17.48 14.10 -9.16
C ARG A 115 17.28 15.55 -8.73
N GLY A 116 18.33 16.38 -8.82
CA GLY A 116 18.28 17.79 -8.40
C GLY A 116 17.28 18.59 -9.25
N PRO A 117 17.41 18.55 -10.58
CA PRO A 117 16.43 19.13 -11.50
C PRO A 117 15.01 18.59 -11.28
N PHE A 118 14.84 17.29 -11.06
CA PHE A 118 13.54 16.68 -10.82
C PHE A 118 12.83 17.23 -9.57
N HIS A 119 13.53 17.25 -8.42
CA HIS A 119 12.95 17.75 -7.16
C HIS A 119 12.69 19.25 -7.19
N SER A 120 13.52 20.03 -7.89
CA SER A 120 13.29 21.46 -8.03
C SER A 120 12.09 21.77 -8.93
N GLN A 121 11.98 21.14 -10.11
CA GLN A 121 10.91 21.41 -11.07
C GLN A 121 9.55 20.88 -10.61
N ARG A 122 9.49 19.67 -10.03
CA ARG A 122 8.21 19.08 -9.59
C ARG A 122 7.50 19.87 -8.48
N ARG A 123 8.23 20.73 -7.75
CA ARG A 123 7.68 21.56 -6.66
C ARG A 123 7.15 22.91 -7.14
N LEU A 124 7.40 23.27 -8.40
CA LEU A 124 6.90 24.50 -9.04
C LEU A 124 5.56 24.30 -9.75
N THR A 125 5.15 23.04 -9.94
CA THR A 125 3.85 22.61 -10.47
C THR A 125 2.98 22.15 -9.31
#